data_AF-A0A2I0R098-F1
#
_entry.id   AF-A0A2I0R098-F1
#
_cell.length_a   1.000
_cell.length_b   1.000
_cell.length_c   1.000
_cell.angle_alpha   90.00
_cell.angle_beta   90.00
_cell.angle_gamma   90.00
#
_symmetry.space_group_name_H-M   'P 1'
#
loop_
_entity.id
_entity.type
_entity.pdbx_description
1 polymer ?
#
loop_
_entity_poly.entity_id
_entity_poly.type
_entity_poly.pdbx_seq_one_letter_code
_entity_poly.pdbx_strand_id
1 'polypeptide(L)'
;MKKIFFIPLLALFAACESSPKNISEIDLDNFKHRISYALGADMGANLYNIPEEIYEQLDKSELEAGFYTLLTDESLKSIECREILETALSNPAGIDTSKHSMGEVSNCYGSVFGEMMRNSLTSKEAMDEINPEVAKMGFAMALDKTDTLIELEERQTMIMNFNNDLNKFVGEEFMMDMAKKHADDVKDDEYILIENEAGNGTPIDLSMEYDVVYTLTNIKGDTIISTYQDPSLPEAQNSQVVNADDIVFPEVWKKAAEFMEVGGSYTIYSSYEYAFGEEGLRAPNSPTYVIQPYAAIIIYSRVLSQDERFAKVKAQGRKVIENAKNKPNTFVDPSGYILTTIEEGKGKKVEEGADVQAHYILSNSNGEVIENSYMGAAQSNQPAPSFSLNGVVKGWQLAIPQMREGGRYKLVLPYDLAYGEQGNQGIQPYETLTFEIEVIKSGEPGSLVQPRQQQQQQFTEEQMKQLQEQLQKQQGEMEQQ
;
A
#
# COMPACT_ATOMS: atom_id res chain seq x y z
N MET A 1 -9.58 38.27 -10.51
CA MET A 1 -9.43 38.12 -11.97
C MET A 1 -10.04 36.77 -12.34
N LYS A 2 -11.12 36.76 -13.14
CA LYS A 2 -11.80 35.53 -13.56
C LYS A 2 -10.83 34.67 -14.38
N LYS A 3 -10.36 33.54 -13.83
CA LYS A 3 -9.66 32.53 -14.62
C LYS A 3 -10.72 31.69 -15.31
N ILE A 4 -10.68 31.79 -16.63
CA ILE A 4 -11.52 31.09 -17.60
C ILE A 4 -11.04 29.64 -17.63
N PHE A 5 -11.93 28.70 -17.35
CA PHE A 5 -11.76 27.29 -17.69
C PHE A 5 -11.42 27.18 -19.17
N PHE A 6 -10.24 26.67 -19.49
CA PHE A 6 -9.92 26.20 -20.84
C PHE A 6 -10.18 24.68 -20.87
N ILE A 7 -11.43 24.30 -20.62
CA ILE A 7 -11.98 23.13 -21.28
C ILE A 7 -12.21 23.60 -22.71
N PRO A 8 -11.69 22.93 -23.75
CA PRO A 8 -12.02 23.31 -25.11
C PRO A 8 -13.54 23.21 -25.23
N LEU A 9 -14.19 24.37 -25.33
CA LEU A 9 -15.60 24.50 -25.63
C LEU A 9 -15.77 24.00 -27.08
N LEU A 10 -15.76 22.68 -27.27
CA LEU A 10 -16.37 22.08 -28.45
C LEU A 10 -17.84 22.49 -28.37
N ALA A 11 -18.29 23.19 -29.40
CA ALA A 11 -19.64 23.70 -29.48
C ALA A 11 -20.63 22.59 -29.10
N LEU A 12 -21.43 22.83 -28.06
CA LEU A 12 -22.65 22.09 -27.73
C LEU A 12 -23.64 22.26 -28.89
N PHE A 13 -23.40 21.51 -29.97
CA PHE A 13 -24.50 20.94 -30.73
C PHE A 13 -24.95 19.73 -29.93
N ALA A 14 -26.01 19.88 -29.15
CA ALA A 14 -26.85 18.74 -28.81
C ALA A 14 -27.53 18.25 -30.09
N ALA A 15 -26.74 17.70 -31.01
CA ALA A 15 -27.26 16.71 -31.92
C ALA A 15 -27.61 15.51 -31.03
N CYS A 16 -28.82 14.98 -31.15
CA CYS A 16 -29.04 13.59 -30.78
C CYS A 16 -28.16 12.75 -31.71
N GLU A 17 -26.87 12.62 -31.37
CA GLU A 17 -26.02 11.61 -31.97
C GLU A 17 -26.66 10.27 -31.60
N SER A 18 -27.25 9.63 -32.61
CA SER A 18 -27.73 8.28 -32.45
C SER A 18 -26.57 7.41 -32.02
N SER A 19 -26.74 6.63 -30.95
CA SER A 19 -25.70 5.69 -30.50
C SER A 19 -25.24 4.81 -31.67
N PRO A 20 -23.93 4.57 -31.79
CA PRO A 20 -23.40 3.60 -32.75
C PRO A 20 -24.15 2.28 -32.65
N LYS A 21 -24.44 1.64 -33.78
CA LYS A 21 -25.10 0.32 -33.81
C LYS A 21 -24.11 -0.83 -33.90
N ASN A 22 -22.86 -0.55 -34.28
CA ASN A 22 -21.79 -1.53 -34.40
C ASN A 22 -20.42 -0.86 -34.22
N ILE A 23 -19.39 -1.69 -34.08
CA ILE A 23 -18.01 -1.29 -33.80
C ILE A 23 -17.44 -0.31 -34.85
N SER A 24 -17.81 -0.46 -36.13
CA SER A 24 -17.29 0.41 -37.20
C SER A 24 -17.85 1.84 -37.17
N GLU A 25 -18.91 2.07 -36.40
CA GLU A 25 -19.53 3.39 -36.19
C GLU A 25 -18.96 4.10 -34.95
N ILE A 26 -18.04 3.48 -34.21
CA ILE A 26 -17.36 4.13 -33.08
C ILE A 26 -16.39 5.18 -33.63
N ASP A 27 -16.73 6.45 -33.42
CA ASP A 27 -15.85 7.58 -33.71
C ASP A 27 -14.73 7.70 -32.65
N LEU A 28 -13.50 7.34 -33.03
CA LEU A 28 -12.32 7.43 -32.16
C LEU A 28 -11.71 8.85 -32.10
N ASP A 29 -12.26 9.85 -32.79
CA ASP A 29 -11.92 11.26 -32.55
C ASP A 29 -12.84 11.88 -31.48
N ASN A 30 -13.99 11.26 -31.21
CA ASN A 30 -14.93 11.69 -30.18
C ASN A 30 -14.51 11.15 -28.79
N PHE A 31 -14.20 12.06 -27.86
CA PHE A 31 -13.78 11.71 -26.50
C PHE A 31 -14.76 10.78 -25.79
N LYS A 32 -16.07 11.09 -25.82
CA LYS A 32 -17.13 10.31 -25.18
C LYS A 32 -17.16 8.87 -25.69
N HIS A 33 -17.02 8.67 -27.00
CA HIS A 33 -16.92 7.32 -27.56
C HIS A 33 -15.65 6.59 -27.11
N ARG A 34 -14.48 7.24 -27.20
CA ARG A 34 -13.22 6.61 -26.81
C ARG A 34 -13.19 6.21 -25.34
N ILE A 35 -13.57 7.11 -24.42
CA ILE A 35 -13.53 6.82 -22.99
C ILE A 35 -14.57 5.76 -22.61
N SER A 36 -15.75 5.79 -23.23
CA SER A 36 -16.77 4.75 -23.04
C SER A 36 -16.27 3.38 -23.47
N TYR A 37 -15.68 3.30 -24.67
CA TYR A 37 -15.07 2.07 -25.17
C TYR A 37 -13.97 1.57 -24.24
N ALA A 38 -13.07 2.46 -23.81
CA ALA A 38 -11.95 2.11 -22.94
C ALA A 38 -12.42 1.56 -21.59
N LEU A 39 -13.36 2.25 -20.91
CA LEU A 39 -13.92 1.80 -19.63
C LEU A 39 -14.68 0.48 -19.77
N GLY A 40 -15.47 0.32 -20.84
CA GLY A 40 -16.15 -0.93 -21.13
C GLY A 40 -15.18 -2.09 -21.35
N ALA A 41 -14.16 -1.88 -22.17
CA ALA A 41 -13.13 -2.88 -22.44
C ALA A 41 -12.33 -3.26 -21.17
N ASP A 42 -12.02 -2.29 -20.32
CA ASP A 42 -11.35 -2.53 -19.03
C ASP A 42 -12.22 -3.38 -18.08
N MET A 43 -13.52 -3.08 -17.98
CA MET A 43 -14.47 -3.89 -17.21
C MET A 43 -14.56 -5.33 -17.74
N GLY A 44 -14.59 -5.51 -19.07
CA GLY A 44 -14.60 -6.84 -19.68
C GLY A 44 -13.30 -7.60 -19.46
N ALA A 45 -12.15 -6.93 -19.52
CA ALA A 45 -10.84 -7.53 -19.29
C ALA A 45 -10.65 -8.02 -17.85
N ASN A 46 -11.38 -7.48 -16.86
CA ASN A 46 -11.35 -7.99 -15.50
C ASN A 46 -11.86 -9.44 -15.39
N LEU A 47 -12.70 -9.90 -16.33
CA LEU A 47 -13.13 -11.31 -16.39
C LEU A 47 -12.02 -12.27 -16.84
N TYR A 48 -10.86 -11.78 -17.32
CA TYR A 48 -9.71 -12.63 -17.64
C TYR A 48 -9.11 -13.32 -16.41
N ASN A 49 -9.44 -12.83 -15.21
CA ASN A 49 -9.02 -13.45 -13.95
C ASN A 49 -9.84 -14.70 -13.59
N ILE A 50 -10.94 -14.96 -14.30
CA ILE A 50 -11.73 -16.18 -14.14
C ILE A 50 -10.97 -17.36 -14.79
N PRO A 51 -10.87 -18.53 -14.12
CA PRO A 51 -10.29 -19.73 -14.72
C PRO A 51 -10.91 -20.04 -16.09
N GLU A 52 -10.08 -20.40 -17.07
CA GLU A 52 -10.51 -20.57 -18.47
C GLU A 52 -11.64 -21.59 -18.61
N GLU A 53 -11.62 -22.65 -17.79
CA GLU A 53 -12.65 -23.68 -17.78
C GLU A 53 -14.03 -23.16 -17.33
N ILE A 54 -14.05 -22.15 -16.46
CA ILE A 54 -15.28 -21.49 -16.01
C ILE A 54 -15.70 -20.45 -17.07
N TYR A 55 -14.73 -19.69 -17.58
CA TYR A 55 -14.96 -18.64 -18.55
C TYR A 55 -15.62 -19.16 -19.84
N GLU A 56 -15.17 -20.32 -20.35
CA GLU A 56 -15.74 -20.95 -21.55
C GLU A 56 -17.20 -21.40 -21.40
N GLN A 57 -17.68 -21.57 -20.17
CA GLN A 57 -19.06 -21.99 -19.90
C GLN A 57 -20.05 -20.82 -19.90
N LEU A 58 -19.57 -19.59 -19.72
CA LEU A 58 -20.42 -18.40 -19.60
C LEU A 58 -21.05 -18.01 -20.94
N ASP A 59 -22.31 -17.57 -20.89
CA ASP A 59 -22.99 -16.97 -22.03
C ASP A 59 -22.58 -15.50 -22.16
N LYS A 60 -21.78 -15.20 -23.17
CA LYS A 60 -21.26 -13.85 -23.42
C LYS A 60 -22.36 -12.82 -23.72
N SER A 61 -23.46 -13.25 -24.36
CA SER A 61 -24.57 -12.34 -24.66
C SER A 61 -25.32 -11.93 -23.40
N GLU A 62 -25.44 -12.88 -22.45
CA GLU A 62 -26.03 -12.60 -21.14
C GLU A 62 -25.10 -11.76 -20.25
N LEU A 63 -23.77 -12.01 -20.30
CA LEU A 63 -22.78 -11.14 -19.65
C LEU A 63 -22.92 -9.69 -20.14
N GLU A 64 -22.99 -9.49 -21.46
CA GLU A 64 -23.18 -8.17 -22.07
C GLU A 64 -24.51 -7.52 -21.64
N ALA A 65 -25.60 -8.30 -21.65
CA ALA A 65 -26.93 -7.82 -21.27
C ALA A 65 -26.98 -7.39 -19.79
N GLY A 66 -26.42 -8.21 -18.89
CA GLY A 66 -26.33 -7.89 -17.46
C GLY A 66 -25.50 -6.62 -17.22
N PHE A 67 -24.32 -6.54 -17.85
CA PHE A 67 -23.45 -5.35 -17.78
C PHE A 67 -24.20 -4.08 -18.18
N TYR A 68 -24.84 -4.08 -19.35
CA TYR A 68 -25.57 -2.91 -19.83
C TYR A 68 -26.75 -2.53 -18.93
N THR A 69 -27.48 -3.52 -18.42
CA THR A 69 -28.65 -3.30 -17.57
C THR A 69 -28.25 -2.55 -16.30
N LEU A 70 -27.23 -3.02 -15.57
CA LEU A 70 -26.82 -2.38 -14.31
C LEU A 70 -26.00 -1.11 -14.54
N LEU A 71 -25.37 -0.95 -15.70
CA LEU A 71 -24.77 0.33 -16.08
C LEU A 71 -25.82 1.43 -16.26
N THR A 72 -27.02 1.09 -16.74
CA THR A 72 -28.03 2.07 -17.18
C THR A 72 -29.23 2.24 -16.25
N ASP A 73 -29.58 1.23 -15.44
CA ASP A 73 -30.72 1.28 -14.53
C ASP A 73 -30.28 1.41 -13.06
N GLU A 74 -30.30 2.65 -12.56
CA GLU A 74 -29.95 3.00 -11.16
C GLU A 74 -30.87 2.36 -10.12
N SER A 75 -32.07 1.90 -10.50
CA SER A 75 -33.00 1.27 -9.55
C SER A 75 -32.58 -0.16 -9.19
N LEU A 76 -31.75 -0.78 -10.02
CA LEU A 76 -31.27 -2.14 -9.87
C LEU A 76 -29.92 -2.20 -9.15
N LYS A 77 -29.72 -3.28 -8.38
CA LYS A 77 -28.49 -3.54 -7.62
C LYS A 77 -28.07 -4.98 -7.79
N SER A 78 -26.78 -5.23 -8.00
CA SER A 78 -26.22 -6.58 -8.14
C SER A 78 -26.29 -7.39 -6.84
N ILE A 79 -26.68 -6.78 -5.71
CA ILE A 79 -26.96 -7.51 -4.47
C ILE A 79 -28.04 -8.59 -4.66
N GLU A 80 -28.96 -8.39 -5.60
CA GLU A 80 -29.98 -9.37 -5.98
C GLU A 80 -29.36 -10.60 -6.68
N CYS A 81 -28.19 -10.44 -7.29
CA CYS A 81 -27.41 -11.52 -7.90
C CYS A 81 -26.55 -12.30 -6.91
N ARG A 82 -26.45 -11.86 -5.65
CA ARG A 82 -25.56 -12.47 -4.66
C ARG A 82 -25.87 -13.95 -4.44
N GLU A 83 -27.13 -14.31 -4.19
CA GLU A 83 -27.53 -15.69 -3.94
C GLU A 83 -27.25 -16.60 -5.15
N ILE A 84 -27.50 -16.08 -6.35
CA ILE A 84 -27.29 -16.79 -7.62
C ILE A 84 -25.81 -17.13 -7.78
N LEU A 85 -24.93 -16.12 -7.62
CA LEU A 85 -23.49 -16.29 -7.76
C LEU A 85 -22.90 -17.15 -6.64
N GLU A 86 -23.29 -16.95 -5.39
CA GLU A 86 -22.83 -17.77 -4.26
C GLU A 86 -23.19 -19.25 -4.46
N THR A 87 -24.40 -19.52 -4.91
CA THR A 87 -24.88 -20.88 -5.17
C THR A 87 -24.10 -21.50 -6.33
N ALA A 88 -24.01 -20.78 -7.45
CA ALA A 88 -23.41 -21.29 -8.68
C ALA A 88 -21.88 -21.48 -8.57
N LEU A 89 -21.19 -20.69 -7.75
CA LEU A 89 -19.73 -20.69 -7.61
C LEU A 89 -19.24 -21.42 -6.36
N SER A 90 -20.14 -22.03 -5.60
CA SER A 90 -19.79 -22.85 -4.44
C SER A 90 -18.95 -24.09 -4.80
N ASN A 91 -18.95 -24.50 -6.07
CA ASN A 91 -18.20 -25.64 -6.56
C ASN A 91 -16.85 -25.20 -7.18
N PRO A 92 -15.70 -25.61 -6.60
CA PRO A 92 -14.39 -25.26 -7.15
C PRO A 92 -14.08 -25.94 -8.50
N ALA A 93 -14.89 -26.92 -8.94
CA ALA A 93 -14.70 -27.63 -10.21
C ALA A 93 -15.50 -27.04 -11.39
N GLY A 94 -16.28 -25.98 -11.19
CA GLY A 94 -17.08 -25.34 -12.26
C GLY A 94 -18.37 -24.71 -11.76
N ILE A 95 -19.19 -24.19 -12.68
CA ILE A 95 -20.45 -23.52 -12.36
C ILE A 95 -21.55 -24.56 -12.10
N ASP A 96 -22.18 -24.52 -10.91
CA ASP A 96 -23.35 -25.34 -10.59
C ASP A 96 -24.62 -24.72 -11.16
N THR A 97 -25.14 -25.31 -12.23
CA THR A 97 -26.39 -24.90 -12.88
C THR A 97 -27.62 -25.70 -12.46
N SER A 98 -27.56 -26.41 -11.32
CA SER A 98 -28.69 -27.23 -10.85
C SER A 98 -29.87 -26.39 -10.32
N LYS A 99 -29.59 -25.18 -9.84
CA LYS A 99 -30.57 -24.25 -9.26
C LYS A 99 -30.84 -23.01 -10.12
N HIS A 100 -29.83 -22.55 -10.85
CA HIS A 100 -29.90 -21.40 -11.74
C HIS A 100 -29.36 -21.78 -13.11
N SER A 101 -29.98 -21.27 -14.17
CA SER A 101 -29.50 -21.49 -15.53
C SER A 101 -28.16 -20.78 -15.77
N MET A 102 -27.39 -21.28 -16.74
CA MET A 102 -26.14 -20.62 -17.12
C MET A 102 -26.37 -19.16 -17.58
N GLY A 103 -27.50 -18.89 -18.24
CA GLY A 103 -27.87 -17.54 -18.66
C GLY A 103 -28.09 -16.61 -17.46
N GLU A 104 -28.84 -17.04 -16.45
CA GLU A 104 -29.04 -16.26 -15.21
C GLU A 104 -27.72 -15.99 -14.48
N VAL A 105 -26.85 -17.01 -14.39
CA VAL A 105 -25.52 -16.85 -13.76
C VAL A 105 -24.66 -15.86 -14.54
N SER A 106 -24.62 -15.99 -15.87
CA SER A 106 -23.84 -15.13 -16.77
C SER A 106 -24.34 -13.69 -16.73
N ASN A 107 -25.66 -13.49 -16.75
CA ASN A 107 -26.28 -12.18 -16.60
C ASN A 107 -25.90 -11.53 -15.26
N CYS A 108 -25.93 -12.30 -14.18
CA CYS A 108 -25.53 -11.81 -12.87
C CYS A 108 -24.05 -11.45 -12.78
N TYR A 109 -23.17 -12.21 -13.42
CA TYR A 109 -21.76 -11.84 -13.54
C TYR A 109 -21.58 -10.50 -14.25
N GLY A 110 -22.23 -10.32 -15.40
CA GLY A 110 -22.17 -9.05 -16.15
C GLY A 110 -22.70 -7.88 -15.33
N SER A 111 -23.81 -8.09 -14.63
CA SER A 111 -24.48 -7.10 -13.78
C SER A 111 -23.57 -6.54 -12.69
N VAL A 112 -22.71 -7.36 -12.09
CA VAL A 112 -21.73 -6.89 -11.08
C VAL A 112 -20.77 -5.87 -11.70
N PHE A 113 -20.24 -6.12 -12.89
CA PHE A 113 -19.33 -5.20 -13.56
C PHE A 113 -20.03 -3.93 -14.08
N GLY A 114 -21.28 -4.05 -14.54
CA GLY A 114 -22.09 -2.90 -14.92
C GLY A 114 -22.33 -1.95 -13.74
N GLU A 115 -22.70 -2.50 -12.58
CA GLU A 115 -22.85 -1.72 -11.36
C GLU A 115 -21.52 -1.16 -10.87
N MET A 116 -20.42 -1.92 -10.98
CA MET A 116 -19.09 -1.46 -10.60
C MET A 116 -18.67 -0.22 -11.42
N MET A 117 -18.85 -0.25 -12.74
CA MET A 117 -18.55 0.88 -13.61
C MET A 117 -19.46 2.09 -13.31
N ARG A 118 -20.76 1.86 -13.12
CA ARG A 118 -21.68 2.94 -12.72
C ARG A 118 -21.25 3.58 -11.40
N ASN A 119 -20.87 2.76 -10.42
CA ASN A 119 -20.47 3.24 -9.10
C ASN A 119 -19.12 3.96 -9.09
N SER A 120 -18.24 3.73 -10.08
CA SER A 120 -17.01 4.51 -10.25
C SER A 120 -17.28 5.89 -10.86
N LEU A 121 -18.37 6.05 -11.62
CA LEU A 121 -18.83 7.29 -12.23
C LEU A 121 -19.70 8.09 -11.25
N THR A 122 -19.08 8.53 -10.15
CA THR A 122 -19.79 9.01 -8.95
C THR A 122 -20.55 10.33 -9.07
N SER A 123 -20.34 11.11 -10.13
CA SER A 123 -21.13 12.31 -10.43
C SER A 123 -22.01 12.11 -11.66
N LYS A 124 -23.13 12.82 -11.69
CA LYS A 124 -24.04 12.79 -12.84
C LYS A 124 -23.34 13.27 -14.11
N GLU A 125 -22.49 14.27 -13.97
CA GLU A 125 -21.65 14.84 -15.01
C GLU A 125 -20.70 13.78 -15.60
N ALA A 126 -20.16 12.88 -14.77
CA ALA A 126 -19.32 11.78 -15.26
C ALA A 126 -20.12 10.79 -16.10
N MET A 127 -21.32 10.42 -15.65
CA MET A 127 -22.21 9.54 -16.41
C MET A 127 -22.66 10.17 -17.73
N ASP A 128 -22.87 11.49 -17.77
CA ASP A 128 -23.24 12.23 -18.99
C ASP A 128 -22.12 12.20 -20.05
N GLU A 129 -20.86 12.01 -19.64
CA GLU A 129 -19.72 11.80 -20.56
C GLU A 129 -19.59 10.36 -21.07
N ILE A 130 -20.42 9.42 -20.58
CA ILE A 130 -20.41 8.03 -21.01
C ILE A 130 -21.55 7.74 -21.99
N ASN A 131 -21.23 7.02 -23.06
CA ASN A 131 -22.18 6.39 -23.97
C ASN A 131 -22.28 4.90 -23.59
N PRO A 132 -23.36 4.47 -22.91
CA PRO A 132 -23.50 3.10 -22.41
C PRO A 132 -23.46 2.04 -23.51
N GLU A 133 -23.92 2.36 -24.73
CA GLU A 133 -23.87 1.44 -25.86
C GLU A 133 -22.43 1.21 -26.33
N VAL A 134 -21.62 2.27 -26.35
CA VAL A 134 -20.20 2.16 -26.71
C VAL A 134 -19.41 1.43 -25.60
N ALA A 135 -19.76 1.68 -24.33
CA ALA A 135 -19.19 0.92 -23.21
C ALA A 135 -19.53 -0.58 -23.31
N LYS A 136 -20.78 -0.90 -23.64
CA LYS A 136 -21.20 -2.29 -23.89
C LYS A 136 -20.43 -2.93 -25.03
N MET A 137 -20.19 -2.22 -26.13
CA MET A 137 -19.37 -2.71 -27.24
C MET A 137 -17.92 -2.97 -26.81
N GLY A 138 -17.32 -2.06 -26.04
CA GLY A 138 -15.98 -2.26 -25.48
C GLY A 138 -15.92 -3.50 -24.58
N PHE A 139 -16.91 -3.66 -23.70
CA PHE A 139 -17.06 -4.82 -22.83
C PHE A 139 -17.15 -6.12 -23.62
N ALA A 140 -18.03 -6.18 -24.63
CA ALA A 140 -18.19 -7.34 -25.51
C ALA A 140 -16.90 -7.69 -26.27
N MET A 141 -16.18 -6.69 -26.80
CA MET A 141 -14.92 -6.93 -27.50
C MET A 141 -13.84 -7.52 -26.58
N ALA A 142 -13.78 -7.05 -25.34
CA ALA A 142 -12.90 -7.63 -24.32
C ALA A 142 -13.32 -9.06 -23.98
N LEU A 143 -14.61 -9.39 -23.88
CA LEU A 143 -15.03 -10.78 -23.70
C LEU A 143 -14.55 -11.71 -24.83
N ASP A 144 -14.36 -11.18 -26.04
CA ASP A 144 -13.80 -11.92 -27.17
C ASP A 144 -12.28 -11.84 -27.29
N LYS A 145 -11.60 -11.10 -26.39
CA LYS A 145 -10.16 -10.80 -26.46
C LYS A 145 -9.77 -10.15 -27.80
N THR A 146 -10.67 -9.32 -28.34
CA THR A 146 -10.51 -8.64 -29.64
C THR A 146 -10.48 -7.11 -29.51
N ASP A 147 -10.44 -6.60 -28.27
CA ASP A 147 -10.42 -5.19 -27.91
C ASP A 147 -9.14 -4.47 -28.39
N THR A 148 -9.11 -4.14 -29.68
CA THR A 148 -7.94 -3.61 -30.40
C THR A 148 -8.14 -2.22 -30.97
N LEU A 149 -9.31 -1.59 -30.77
CA LEU A 149 -9.57 -0.25 -31.31
C LEU A 149 -8.68 0.85 -30.70
N ILE A 150 -8.26 0.66 -29.46
CA ILE A 150 -7.35 1.56 -28.74
C ILE A 150 -6.31 0.66 -28.06
N GLU A 151 -5.02 0.97 -28.20
CA GLU A 151 -3.94 0.19 -27.60
C GLU A 151 -4.06 0.14 -26.06
N LEU A 152 -3.66 -0.97 -25.45
CA LEU A 152 -3.86 -1.19 -24.00
C LEU A 152 -3.25 -0.09 -23.13
N GLU A 153 -1.99 0.31 -23.41
CA GLU A 153 -1.30 1.36 -22.67
C GLU A 153 -2.01 2.72 -22.80
N GLU A 154 -2.54 3.01 -23.98
CA GLU A 154 -3.32 4.22 -24.23
C GLU A 154 -4.65 4.19 -23.46
N ARG A 155 -5.38 3.07 -23.48
CA ARG A 155 -6.61 2.92 -22.68
C ARG A 155 -6.36 3.11 -21.19
N GLN A 156 -5.31 2.48 -20.66
CA GLN A 156 -4.94 2.59 -19.25
C GLN A 156 -4.63 4.05 -18.88
N THR A 157 -3.89 4.75 -19.73
CA THR A 157 -3.57 6.18 -19.55
C THR A 157 -4.84 7.04 -19.60
N MET A 158 -5.74 6.78 -20.55
CA MET A 158 -7.01 7.49 -20.69
C MET A 158 -7.91 7.31 -19.47
N ILE A 159 -8.09 6.07 -19.00
CA ILE A 159 -8.90 5.75 -17.82
C ILE A 159 -8.31 6.41 -16.57
N MET A 160 -6.98 6.35 -16.41
CA MET A 160 -6.29 7.01 -15.30
C MET A 160 -6.52 8.52 -15.31
N ASN A 161 -6.33 9.19 -16.44
CA ASN A 161 -6.55 10.64 -16.56
C ASN A 161 -8.01 11.02 -16.29
N PHE A 162 -8.95 10.26 -16.84
CA PHE A 162 -10.37 10.47 -16.60
C PHE A 162 -10.74 10.33 -15.12
N ASN A 163 -10.23 9.30 -14.43
CA ASN A 163 -10.45 9.12 -13.00
C ASN A 163 -9.82 10.25 -12.17
N ASN A 164 -8.65 10.75 -12.56
CA ASN A 164 -8.00 11.88 -11.90
C ASN A 164 -8.83 13.17 -12.03
N ASP A 165 -9.30 13.47 -13.24
CA ASP A 165 -10.17 14.62 -13.51
C ASP A 165 -11.49 14.51 -12.73
N LEU A 166 -12.05 13.30 -12.66
CA LEU A 166 -13.27 13.03 -11.90
C LEU A 166 -13.08 13.23 -10.40
N ASN A 167 -12.03 12.66 -9.81
CA ASN A 167 -11.72 12.83 -8.38
C ASN A 167 -11.55 14.29 -8.02
N LYS A 168 -10.85 15.05 -8.88
CA LYS A 168 -10.67 16.48 -8.72
C LYS A 168 -12.00 17.23 -8.74
N PHE A 169 -12.81 17.03 -9.78
CA PHE A 169 -14.09 17.71 -9.94
C PHE A 169 -15.04 17.44 -8.75
N VAL A 170 -15.22 16.16 -8.40
CA VAL A 170 -16.12 15.78 -7.30
C VAL A 170 -15.59 16.28 -5.96
N GLY A 171 -14.27 16.28 -5.77
CA GLY A 171 -13.62 16.85 -4.60
C GLY A 171 -13.86 18.36 -4.48
N GLU A 172 -13.75 19.11 -5.58
CA GLU A 172 -14.02 20.56 -5.62
C GLU A 172 -15.49 20.87 -5.27
N GLU A 173 -16.45 20.15 -5.87
CA GLU A 173 -17.88 20.33 -5.54
C GLU A 173 -18.16 20.03 -4.07
N PHE A 174 -17.61 18.92 -3.57
CA PHE A 174 -17.72 18.53 -2.17
C PHE A 174 -17.19 19.62 -1.24
N MET A 175 -16.00 20.16 -1.51
CA MET A 175 -15.40 21.22 -0.69
C MET A 175 -16.22 22.51 -0.75
N MET A 176 -16.75 22.89 -1.91
CA MET A 176 -17.64 24.05 -2.03
C MET A 176 -18.91 23.89 -1.19
N ASP A 177 -19.49 22.69 -1.17
CA ASP A 177 -20.70 22.43 -0.39
C ASP A 177 -20.41 22.38 1.12
N MET A 178 -19.28 21.81 1.53
CA MET A 178 -18.86 21.85 2.93
C MET A 178 -18.54 23.28 3.38
N ALA A 179 -17.89 24.09 2.55
CA ALA A 179 -17.58 25.49 2.87
C ALA A 179 -18.85 26.34 3.04
N LYS A 180 -19.89 26.09 2.23
CA LYS A 180 -21.21 26.73 2.42
C LYS A 180 -21.88 26.31 3.73
N LYS A 181 -21.79 25.02 4.08
CA LYS A 181 -22.42 24.46 5.27
C LYS A 181 -21.72 24.87 6.56
N HIS A 182 -20.40 25.06 6.50
CA HIS A 182 -19.52 25.32 7.64
C HIS A 182 -18.76 26.64 7.47
N ALA A 183 -19.47 27.70 7.04
CA ALA A 183 -18.87 28.96 6.64
C ALA A 183 -18.01 29.64 7.74
N ASP A 184 -18.38 29.47 9.01
CA ASP A 184 -17.63 30.03 10.15
C ASP A 184 -16.39 29.19 10.53
N ASP A 185 -16.29 27.97 10.01
CA ASP A 185 -15.24 26.99 10.33
C ASP A 185 -14.15 26.92 9.23
N VAL A 186 -14.34 27.61 8.11
CA VAL A 186 -13.37 27.70 7.00
C VAL A 186 -12.10 28.39 7.52
N LYS A 187 -10.96 27.71 7.44
CA LYS A 187 -9.66 28.25 7.88
C LYS A 187 -8.82 28.74 6.70
N ASP A 188 -8.93 28.03 5.58
CA ASP A 188 -8.28 28.32 4.31
C ASP A 188 -9.23 27.87 3.19
N ASP A 189 -9.05 28.36 1.96
CA ASP A 189 -9.89 27.98 0.83
C ASP A 189 -9.79 26.47 0.52
N GLU A 190 -8.71 25.81 0.96
CA GLU A 190 -8.43 24.40 0.70
C GLU A 190 -8.82 23.43 1.85
N TYR A 191 -9.16 23.93 3.05
CA TYR A 191 -9.60 23.07 4.15
C TYR A 191 -10.51 23.73 5.18
N ILE A 192 -11.34 22.89 5.82
CA ILE A 192 -12.31 23.29 6.83
C ILE A 192 -12.00 22.51 8.11
N LEU A 193 -11.94 23.20 9.24
CA LEU A 193 -11.67 22.60 10.54
C LEU A 193 -12.85 22.84 11.49
N ILE A 194 -13.54 21.76 11.84
CA ILE A 194 -14.63 21.77 12.80
C ILE A 194 -14.11 21.23 14.13
N GLU A 195 -14.31 21.99 15.20
CA GLU A 195 -14.16 21.51 16.57
C GLU A 195 -15.45 20.80 17.00
N ASN A 196 -15.37 19.49 17.24
CA ASN A 196 -16.49 18.69 17.72
C ASN A 196 -16.58 18.74 19.25
N GLU A 197 -15.44 18.60 19.91
CA GLU A 197 -15.30 18.73 21.36
C GLU A 197 -14.04 19.53 21.70
N ALA A 198 -14.19 20.48 22.62
CA ALA A 198 -13.07 21.29 23.10
C ALA A 198 -12.05 20.45 23.86
N GLY A 199 -10.78 20.81 23.70
CA GLY A 199 -9.69 20.20 24.43
C GLY A 199 -9.52 20.72 25.86
N ASN A 200 -8.37 20.42 26.44
CA ASN A 200 -8.02 20.79 27.81
C ASN A 200 -7.26 22.14 27.91
N GLY A 201 -7.17 22.91 26.82
CA GLY A 201 -6.42 24.17 26.76
C GLY A 201 -4.92 24.02 26.45
N THR A 202 -4.42 22.80 26.22
CA THR A 202 -3.02 22.55 25.83
C THR A 202 -2.91 22.49 24.31
N PRO A 203 -2.19 23.43 23.64
CA PRO A 203 -1.99 23.38 22.20
C PRO A 203 -1.19 22.16 21.75
N ILE A 204 -1.41 21.72 20.51
CA ILE A 204 -0.61 20.66 19.88
C ILE A 204 0.79 21.19 19.53
N ASP A 205 1.84 20.52 20.00
CA ASP A 205 3.23 20.83 19.65
C ASP A 205 3.75 19.86 18.59
N LEU A 206 3.86 20.34 17.35
CA LEU A 206 4.30 19.57 16.16
C LEU A 206 5.64 18.82 16.32
N SER A 207 6.45 19.15 17.34
CA SER A 207 7.70 18.44 17.65
C SER A 207 7.54 17.20 18.55
N MET A 208 6.35 16.99 19.10
CA MET A 208 6.04 15.92 20.05
C MET A 208 5.49 14.66 19.37
N GLU A 209 5.34 13.60 20.15
CA GLU A 209 4.49 12.46 19.81
C GLU A 209 3.12 12.58 20.44
N TYR A 210 2.14 11.92 19.83
CA TYR A 210 0.74 11.96 20.20
C TYR A 210 0.20 10.54 20.34
N ASP A 211 -0.53 10.28 21.42
CA ASP A 211 -1.50 9.20 21.44
C ASP A 211 -2.75 9.74 20.71
N VAL A 212 -3.01 9.27 19.50
CA VAL A 212 -4.10 9.80 18.65
C VAL A 212 -5.03 8.69 18.21
N VAL A 213 -6.33 8.99 18.19
CA VAL A 213 -7.31 8.20 17.43
C VAL A 213 -7.73 9.01 16.22
N TYR A 214 -7.78 8.35 15.07
CA TYR A 214 -8.21 9.00 13.84
C TYR A 214 -8.97 8.04 12.93
N THR A 215 -9.80 8.62 12.08
CA THR A 215 -10.48 7.93 11.00
C THR A 215 -10.44 8.82 9.78
N LEU A 216 -9.91 8.29 8.68
CA LEU A 216 -9.85 8.93 7.39
C LEU A 216 -10.89 8.25 6.48
N THR A 217 -11.78 9.05 5.91
CA THR A 217 -12.84 8.58 5.01
C THR A 217 -12.71 9.22 3.64
N ASN A 218 -13.31 8.58 2.63
CA ASN A 218 -13.62 9.28 1.39
C ASN A 218 -14.73 10.32 1.64
N ILE A 219 -15.06 11.10 0.60
CA ILE A 219 -16.13 12.11 0.65
C ILE A 219 -17.55 11.53 0.82
N LYS A 220 -17.74 10.21 0.62
CA LYS A 220 -19.01 9.50 0.87
C LYS A 220 -19.14 9.05 2.33
N GLY A 221 -18.07 9.14 3.11
CA GLY A 221 -18.00 8.67 4.50
C GLY A 221 -17.54 7.22 4.64
N ASP A 222 -17.11 6.56 3.56
CA ASP A 222 -16.55 5.20 3.67
C ASP A 222 -15.15 5.28 4.30
N THR A 223 -14.93 4.51 5.36
CA THR A 223 -13.65 4.42 6.05
C THR A 223 -12.56 3.88 5.14
N ILE A 224 -11.47 4.63 5.01
CA ILE A 224 -10.25 4.24 4.29
C ILE A 224 -9.21 3.74 5.29
N ILE A 225 -8.90 4.55 6.31
CA ILE A 225 -7.91 4.24 7.34
C ILE A 225 -8.52 4.59 8.69
N SER A 226 -8.38 3.71 9.69
CA SER A 226 -8.85 4.00 11.04
C SER A 226 -7.96 3.34 12.07
N THR A 227 -7.73 4.01 13.19
CA THR A 227 -7.08 3.39 14.35
C THR A 227 -8.05 2.56 15.17
N TYR A 228 -9.37 2.77 15.00
CA TYR A 228 -10.39 1.97 15.67
C TYR A 228 -10.42 0.55 15.11
N GLN A 229 -9.86 -0.39 15.87
CA GLN A 229 -9.95 -1.82 15.57
C GLN A 229 -11.24 -2.41 16.13
N ASP A 230 -11.64 -1.95 17.32
CA ASP A 230 -12.88 -2.34 17.99
C ASP A 230 -13.49 -1.10 18.67
N PRO A 231 -14.60 -0.56 18.15
CA PRO A 231 -15.28 0.61 18.71
C PRO A 231 -15.77 0.43 20.16
N SER A 232 -15.81 -0.80 20.67
CA SER A 232 -16.18 -1.08 22.07
C SER A 232 -15.01 -0.91 23.05
N LEU A 233 -13.77 -0.88 22.56
CA LEU A 233 -12.59 -0.68 23.39
C LEU A 233 -12.38 0.81 23.73
N PRO A 234 -11.76 1.12 24.88
CA PRO A 234 -11.39 2.49 25.22
C PRO A 234 -10.50 3.14 24.16
N GLU A 235 -10.63 4.45 23.94
CA GLU A 235 -9.83 5.17 22.94
C GLU A 235 -8.32 4.98 23.10
N ALA A 236 -7.82 4.91 24.33
CA ALA A 236 -6.40 4.64 24.61
C ALA A 236 -5.91 3.26 24.11
N GLN A 237 -6.81 2.31 23.87
CA GLN A 237 -6.47 1.02 23.24
C GLN A 237 -6.63 1.04 21.73
N ASN A 238 -7.48 1.94 21.22
CA ASN A 238 -7.63 2.21 19.79
C ASN A 238 -6.66 3.30 19.29
N SER A 239 -5.83 3.89 20.17
CA SER A 239 -4.93 4.97 19.80
C SER A 239 -3.62 4.44 19.23
N GLN A 240 -3.05 5.22 18.32
CA GLN A 240 -1.72 4.99 17.77
C GLN A 240 -0.76 6.07 18.27
N VAL A 241 0.50 5.70 18.51
CA VAL A 241 1.57 6.67 18.83
C VAL A 241 2.19 7.17 17.54
N VAL A 242 1.96 8.44 17.21
CA VAL A 242 2.45 9.06 15.98
C VAL A 242 3.09 10.41 16.26
N ASN A 243 3.77 10.99 15.27
CA ASN A 243 4.17 12.39 15.26
C ASN A 243 3.67 13.07 13.98
N ALA A 244 3.86 14.39 13.90
CA ALA A 244 3.36 15.17 12.76
C ALA A 244 3.94 14.71 11.41
N ASP A 245 5.16 14.17 11.37
CA ASP A 245 5.83 13.76 10.13
C ASP A 245 5.54 12.32 9.69
N ASP A 246 4.67 11.58 10.41
CA ASP A 246 4.32 10.22 10.01
C ASP A 246 3.42 10.23 8.76
N ILE A 247 3.68 9.33 7.82
CA ILE A 247 3.07 9.28 6.47
C ILE A 247 1.53 9.24 6.45
N VAL A 248 0.94 8.82 7.56
CA VAL A 248 -0.49 8.72 7.77
C VAL A 248 -1.16 10.09 7.78
N PHE A 249 -0.44 11.14 8.21
CA PHE A 249 -0.99 12.48 8.32
C PHE A 249 -0.63 13.33 7.10
N PRO A 250 -1.63 13.68 6.27
CA PRO A 250 -1.43 14.63 5.19
C PRO A 250 -1.16 16.04 5.74
N GLU A 251 -0.65 16.93 4.89
CA GLU A 251 -0.25 18.29 5.26
C GLU A 251 -1.36 19.08 5.95
N VAL A 252 -2.63 18.85 5.56
CA VAL A 252 -3.81 19.46 6.18
C VAL A 252 -3.90 19.18 7.69
N TRP A 253 -3.44 18.02 8.16
CA TRP A 253 -3.47 17.71 9.60
C TRP A 253 -2.51 18.60 10.38
N LYS A 254 -1.31 18.87 9.84
CA LYS A 254 -0.33 19.79 10.45
C LYS A 254 -0.87 21.22 10.54
N LYS A 255 -1.52 21.68 9.47
CA LYS A 255 -2.18 22.99 9.42
C LYS A 255 -3.34 23.10 10.40
N ALA A 256 -4.15 22.05 10.50
CA ALA A 256 -5.24 21.98 11.47
C ALA A 256 -4.73 21.95 12.91
N ALA A 257 -3.65 21.23 13.17
CA ALA A 257 -3.07 21.08 14.51
C ALA A 257 -2.65 22.42 15.16
N GLU A 258 -2.34 23.46 14.37
CA GLU A 258 -2.10 24.83 14.89
C GLU A 258 -3.29 25.40 15.67
N PHE A 259 -4.49 24.88 15.44
CA PHE A 259 -5.74 25.32 16.06
C PHE A 259 -6.37 24.24 16.97
N MET A 260 -5.73 23.08 17.09
CA MET A 260 -6.23 21.97 17.90
C MET A 260 -5.64 22.00 19.31
N GLU A 261 -6.33 21.30 20.22
CA GLU A 261 -5.88 21.12 21.60
C GLU A 261 -5.87 19.65 22.00
N VAL A 262 -4.99 19.30 22.94
CA VAL A 262 -4.96 17.96 23.56
C VAL A 262 -6.30 17.69 24.25
N GLY A 263 -6.85 16.52 23.98
CA GLY A 263 -8.14 16.05 24.48
C GLY A 263 -9.33 16.51 23.63
N GLY A 264 -9.15 17.41 22.65
CA GLY A 264 -10.20 17.84 21.75
C GLY A 264 -10.38 16.89 20.57
N SER A 265 -11.59 16.85 19.99
CA SER A 265 -11.86 16.10 18.76
C SER A 265 -12.29 17.02 17.63
N TYR A 266 -11.81 16.72 16.44
CA TYR A 266 -11.88 17.61 15.29
C TYR A 266 -12.24 16.83 14.03
N THR A 267 -12.98 17.48 13.14
CA THR A 267 -13.25 17.00 11.79
C THR A 267 -12.62 17.96 10.79
N ILE A 268 -11.78 17.43 9.91
CA ILE A 268 -11.06 18.16 8.89
C ILE A 268 -11.58 17.71 7.53
N TYR A 269 -12.15 18.64 6.77
CA TYR A 269 -12.42 18.44 5.34
C TYR A 269 -11.28 19.03 4.55
N SER A 270 -10.70 18.26 3.63
CA SER A 270 -9.53 18.69 2.86
C SER A 270 -9.75 18.47 1.39
N SER A 271 -9.38 19.47 0.58
CA SER A 271 -9.11 19.27 -0.83
C SER A 271 -7.91 18.34 -1.02
N TYR A 272 -7.72 17.86 -2.25
CA TYR A 272 -6.58 17.02 -2.58
C TYR A 272 -5.23 17.73 -2.39
N GLU A 273 -5.18 19.06 -2.50
CA GLU A 273 -3.94 19.85 -2.45
C GLU A 273 -3.23 19.75 -1.10
N TYR A 274 -3.99 19.73 0.00
CA TYR A 274 -3.45 19.51 1.36
C TYR A 274 -3.64 18.08 1.87
N ALA A 275 -4.34 17.23 1.13
CA ALA A 275 -4.45 15.81 1.41
C ALA A 275 -3.23 15.05 0.86
N PHE A 276 -3.45 14.11 -0.08
CA PHE A 276 -2.40 13.26 -0.67
C PHE A 276 -2.01 13.67 -2.10
N GLY A 277 -2.45 14.85 -2.54
CA GLY A 277 -2.00 15.49 -3.78
C GLY A 277 -2.37 14.72 -5.06
N GLU A 278 -1.60 15.02 -6.10
CA GLU A 278 -1.73 14.43 -7.44
C GLU A 278 -1.29 12.96 -7.48
N GLU A 279 -0.51 12.52 -6.49
CA GLU A 279 0.03 11.16 -6.44
C GLU A 279 -0.90 10.20 -5.69
N GLY A 280 -1.72 10.68 -4.76
CA GLY A 280 -2.52 9.84 -3.87
C GLY A 280 -1.66 9.07 -2.85
N LEU A 281 -2.22 8.01 -2.27
CA LEU A 281 -1.52 7.12 -1.33
C LEU A 281 -1.63 5.67 -1.80
N ARG A 282 -0.48 5.01 -2.00
CA ARG A 282 -0.42 3.58 -2.34
C ARG A 282 -0.23 2.70 -1.13
N ALA A 283 -0.76 1.48 -1.20
CA ALA A 283 -0.50 0.46 -0.20
C ALA A 283 0.98 0.06 -0.23
N PRO A 284 1.62 -0.19 0.93
CA PRO A 284 3.03 -0.57 0.96
C PRO A 284 3.31 -1.84 0.13
N ASN A 285 4.30 -1.76 -0.77
CA ASN A 285 4.70 -2.85 -1.68
C ASN A 285 3.58 -3.32 -2.64
N SER A 286 2.58 -2.47 -2.90
CA SER A 286 1.48 -2.79 -3.82
C SER A 286 1.26 -1.63 -4.80
N PRO A 287 0.92 -1.90 -6.08
CA PRO A 287 0.50 -0.86 -7.00
C PRO A 287 -0.88 -0.27 -6.66
N THR A 288 -1.63 -0.88 -5.74
CA THR A 288 -2.99 -0.47 -5.36
C THR A 288 -3.00 0.84 -4.57
N TYR A 289 -3.85 1.78 -4.99
CA TYR A 289 -4.15 2.99 -4.25
C TYR A 289 -5.06 2.71 -3.05
N VAL A 290 -4.64 3.16 -1.87
CA VAL A 290 -5.47 3.29 -0.66
C VAL A 290 -6.28 4.58 -0.74
N ILE A 291 -5.64 5.66 -1.22
CA ILE A 291 -6.28 6.94 -1.50
C ILE A 291 -5.95 7.28 -2.95
N GLN A 292 -6.98 7.52 -3.75
CA GLN A 292 -6.79 7.82 -5.16
C GLN A 292 -6.09 9.18 -5.35
N PRO A 293 -5.32 9.35 -6.43
CA PRO A 293 -4.88 10.66 -6.90
C PRO A 293 -6.01 11.68 -6.92
N TYR A 294 -5.70 12.93 -6.56
CA TYR A 294 -6.65 14.05 -6.59
C TYR A 294 -7.89 13.89 -5.69
N ALA A 295 -7.88 12.94 -4.75
CA ALA A 295 -9.01 12.73 -3.85
C ALA A 295 -9.07 13.78 -2.73
N ALA A 296 -10.22 14.42 -2.58
CA ALA A 296 -10.60 15.07 -1.34
C ALA A 296 -10.92 14.00 -0.26
N ILE A 297 -10.72 14.35 1.00
CA ILE A 297 -10.86 13.43 2.13
C ILE A 297 -11.50 14.10 3.34
N ILE A 298 -11.97 13.27 4.27
CA ILE A 298 -12.45 13.71 5.58
C ILE A 298 -11.59 13.01 6.64
N ILE A 299 -11.09 13.77 7.60
CA ILE A 299 -10.31 13.26 8.73
C ILE A 299 -11.03 13.59 10.02
N TYR A 300 -11.45 12.57 10.76
CA TYR A 300 -11.74 12.71 12.18
C TYR A 300 -10.45 12.47 12.96
N SER A 301 -10.11 13.35 13.90
CA SER A 301 -8.91 13.20 14.72
C SER A 301 -9.17 13.66 16.15
N ARG A 302 -8.69 12.88 17.12
CA ARG A 302 -8.64 13.25 18.54
C ARG A 302 -7.26 12.92 19.10
N VAL A 303 -6.54 13.96 19.53
CA VAL A 303 -5.25 13.82 20.21
C VAL A 303 -5.52 13.58 21.70
N LEU A 304 -5.34 12.37 22.19
CA LEU A 304 -5.62 12.01 23.58
C LEU A 304 -4.55 12.58 24.53
N SER A 305 -3.30 12.50 24.12
CA SER A 305 -2.14 12.90 24.90
C SER A 305 -1.00 13.29 23.96
N GLN A 306 -0.04 14.08 24.46
CA GLN A 306 1.22 14.35 23.76
C GLN A 306 2.40 14.27 24.73
N ASP A 307 3.53 13.71 24.29
CA ASP A 307 4.77 13.64 25.06
C ASP A 307 6.03 13.46 24.20
N GLU A 308 7.20 13.45 24.84
CA GLU A 308 8.51 13.32 24.17
C GLU A 308 8.97 11.86 23.95
N ARG A 309 8.14 10.82 24.23
CA ARG A 309 8.56 9.39 24.37
C ARG A 309 9.65 8.97 23.38
N PHE A 310 9.31 8.93 22.09
CA PHE A 310 10.22 8.59 20.98
C PHE A 310 10.39 9.74 20.00
N ALA A 311 9.81 10.91 20.26
CA ALA A 311 9.91 12.11 19.42
C ALA A 311 11.37 12.41 19.03
N LYS A 312 12.27 12.35 20.02
CA LYS A 312 13.71 12.57 19.81
C LYS A 312 14.35 11.50 18.92
N VAL A 313 14.04 10.22 19.15
CA VAL A 313 14.58 9.09 18.37
C VAL A 313 14.09 9.16 16.93
N LYS A 314 12.79 9.38 16.71
CA LYS A 314 12.21 9.54 15.37
C LYS A 314 12.78 10.75 14.64
N ALA A 315 12.86 11.91 15.29
CA ALA A 315 13.45 13.12 14.70
C ALA A 315 14.93 12.94 14.34
N GLN A 316 15.69 12.25 15.17
CA GLN A 316 17.08 11.92 14.89
C GLN A 316 17.20 10.93 13.73
N GLY A 317 16.34 9.90 13.69
CA GLY A 317 16.23 8.97 12.57
C GLY A 317 15.94 9.68 11.24
N ARG A 318 14.98 10.61 11.22
CA ARG A 318 14.69 11.45 10.04
C ARG A 318 15.90 12.25 9.59
N LYS A 319 16.65 12.86 10.51
CA LYS A 319 17.92 13.55 10.18
C LYS A 319 18.94 12.59 9.56
N VAL A 320 19.06 11.37 10.07
CA VAL A 320 19.98 10.36 9.50
C VAL A 320 19.56 9.97 8.08
N ILE A 321 18.26 9.76 7.85
CA ILE A 321 17.68 9.44 6.54
C ILE A 321 17.93 10.59 5.56
N GLU A 322 17.55 11.83 5.90
CA GLU A 322 17.74 13.00 5.04
C GLU A 322 19.22 13.26 4.73
N ASN A 323 20.09 13.12 5.73
CA ASN A 323 21.53 13.22 5.52
C ASN A 323 22.07 12.11 4.61
N ALA A 324 21.48 10.91 4.65
CA ALA A 324 21.89 9.81 3.79
C ALA A 324 21.43 10.01 2.34
N LYS A 325 20.19 10.49 2.10
CA LYS A 325 19.66 10.80 0.75
C LYS A 325 20.55 11.76 -0.03
N ASN A 326 21.17 12.71 0.68
CA ASN A 326 21.99 13.77 0.07
C ASN A 326 23.45 13.37 -0.18
N LYS A 327 23.83 12.10 0.02
CA LYS A 327 25.20 11.63 -0.24
C LYS A 327 25.41 11.18 -1.68
N PRO A 328 26.64 11.29 -2.21
CA PRO A 328 26.97 10.72 -3.52
C PRO A 328 26.93 9.18 -3.47
N ASN A 329 26.69 8.57 -4.64
CA ASN A 329 26.58 7.12 -4.80
C ASN A 329 25.48 6.49 -3.94
N THR A 330 24.40 7.23 -3.72
CA THR A 330 23.25 6.82 -2.93
C THR A 330 22.06 6.49 -3.82
N PHE A 331 21.42 5.37 -3.52
CA PHE A 331 20.15 4.92 -4.07
C PHE A 331 19.09 4.99 -2.97
N VAL A 332 17.94 5.60 -3.28
CA VAL A 332 16.77 5.66 -2.41
C VAL A 332 15.71 4.75 -3.01
N ASP A 333 15.36 3.70 -2.29
CA ASP A 333 14.38 2.72 -2.75
C ASP A 333 12.95 3.19 -2.44
N PRO A 334 11.95 2.86 -3.28
CA PRO A 334 10.54 3.19 -3.00
C PRO A 334 10.02 2.67 -1.66
N SER A 335 10.58 1.59 -1.12
CA SER A 335 10.25 1.10 0.23
C SER A 335 10.82 1.96 1.37
N GLY A 336 11.75 2.86 1.07
CA GLY A 336 12.29 3.86 2.01
C GLY A 336 13.71 3.59 2.52
N TYR A 337 14.33 2.44 2.23
CA TYR A 337 15.74 2.24 2.59
C TYR A 337 16.68 3.07 1.70
N ILE A 338 17.84 3.40 2.25
CA ILE A 338 18.86 4.18 1.56
C ILE A 338 20.15 3.39 1.51
N LEU A 339 20.61 3.08 0.31
CA LEU A 339 21.83 2.33 0.06
C LEU A 339 22.89 3.24 -0.53
N THR A 340 24.05 3.32 0.10
CA THR A 340 25.21 4.07 -0.41
C THR A 340 26.36 3.11 -0.69
N THR A 341 26.85 3.08 -1.92
CA THR A 341 28.02 2.28 -2.29
C THR A 341 29.30 2.99 -1.84
N ILE A 342 30.03 2.38 -0.91
CA ILE A 342 31.35 2.88 -0.48
C ILE A 342 32.42 2.32 -1.42
N GLU A 343 32.37 1.01 -1.67
CA GLU A 343 33.26 0.32 -2.59
C GLU A 343 32.49 -0.78 -3.32
N GLU A 344 32.49 -0.75 -4.65
CA GLU A 344 31.76 -1.71 -5.46
C GLU A 344 32.48 -3.07 -5.46
N GLY A 345 31.73 -4.13 -5.17
CA GLY A 345 32.26 -5.49 -5.18
C GLY A 345 32.59 -5.99 -6.59
N LYS A 346 33.57 -6.88 -6.68
CA LYS A 346 34.00 -7.48 -7.97
C LYS A 346 33.45 -8.88 -8.21
N GLY A 347 32.94 -9.55 -7.18
CA GLY A 347 32.36 -10.88 -7.28
C GLY A 347 30.91 -10.85 -7.77
N LYS A 348 30.18 -11.96 -7.59
CA LYS A 348 28.80 -12.08 -8.08
C LYS A 348 27.85 -11.17 -7.28
N LYS A 349 26.72 -10.83 -7.91
CA LYS A 349 25.59 -10.16 -7.24
C LYS A 349 24.97 -11.14 -6.25
N VAL A 350 24.50 -10.65 -5.11
CA VAL A 350 23.78 -11.48 -4.15
C VAL A 350 22.36 -11.75 -4.67
N GLU A 351 21.94 -13.00 -4.65
CA GLU A 351 20.60 -13.41 -5.06
C GLU A 351 19.59 -13.19 -3.91
N GLU A 352 18.32 -13.02 -4.26
CA GLU A 352 17.24 -12.96 -3.28
C GLU A 352 17.14 -14.28 -2.48
N GLY A 353 16.89 -14.16 -1.17
CA GLY A 353 16.78 -15.32 -0.28
C GLY A 353 18.09 -16.09 -0.02
N ALA A 354 19.23 -15.64 -0.58
CA ALA A 354 20.52 -16.28 -0.44
C ALA A 354 21.02 -16.35 1.03
N ASP A 355 22.03 -17.19 1.24
CA ASP A 355 22.88 -17.07 2.42
C ASP A 355 24.04 -16.11 2.14
N VAL A 356 24.40 -15.29 3.11
CA VAL A 356 25.43 -14.26 2.98
C VAL A 356 26.38 -14.32 4.17
N GLN A 357 27.67 -14.37 3.90
CA GLN A 357 28.71 -14.12 4.91
C GLN A 357 29.17 -12.68 4.77
N ALA A 358 29.01 -11.89 5.83
CA ALA A 358 29.30 -10.47 5.80
C ALA A 358 29.83 -9.96 7.14
N HIS A 359 30.76 -9.01 7.07
CA HIS A 359 31.02 -8.15 8.21
C HIS A 359 30.04 -6.98 8.24
N TYR A 360 29.71 -6.52 9.44
CA TYR A 360 28.85 -5.36 9.61
C TYR A 360 29.19 -4.58 10.88
N ILE A 361 28.95 -3.28 10.81
CA ILE A 361 28.89 -2.38 11.96
C ILE A 361 27.47 -1.81 11.99
N LEU A 362 26.77 -2.04 13.10
CA LEU A 362 25.43 -1.52 13.34
C LEU A 362 25.52 -0.31 14.27
N SER A 363 24.92 0.81 13.88
CA SER A 363 24.79 2.01 14.72
C SER A 363 23.34 2.49 14.81
N ASN A 364 22.98 3.06 15.96
CA ASN A 364 21.69 3.75 16.16
C ASN A 364 21.68 5.13 15.49
N SER A 365 20.54 5.84 15.56
CA SER A 365 20.40 7.17 14.96
C SER A 365 21.28 8.25 15.63
N ASN A 366 21.75 8.02 16.86
CA ASN A 366 22.75 8.87 17.53
C ASN A 366 24.19 8.65 17.02
N GLY A 367 24.42 7.63 16.20
CA GLY A 367 25.74 7.24 15.69
C GLY A 367 26.54 6.37 16.67
N GLU A 368 25.91 5.86 17.72
CA GLU A 368 26.53 4.93 18.66
C GLU A 368 26.53 3.51 18.06
N VAL A 369 27.68 2.85 18.11
CA VAL A 369 27.81 1.47 17.62
C VAL A 369 27.15 0.51 18.60
N ILE A 370 26.15 -0.23 18.13
CA ILE A 370 25.40 -1.24 18.89
C ILE A 370 26.09 -2.60 18.76
N GLU A 371 26.44 -2.97 17.53
CA GLU A 371 27.08 -4.24 17.21
C GLU A 371 28.23 -4.04 16.21
N ASN A 372 29.28 -4.83 16.36
CA ASN A 372 30.42 -4.82 15.45
C ASN A 372 30.94 -6.24 15.26
N SER A 373 30.67 -6.83 14.09
CA SER A 373 31.03 -8.23 13.84
C SER A 373 32.53 -8.45 13.62
N TYR A 374 33.30 -7.41 13.27
CA TYR A 374 34.76 -7.50 13.21
C TYR A 374 35.34 -7.79 14.60
N MET A 375 34.79 -7.17 15.64
CA MET A 375 35.24 -7.40 17.02
C MET A 375 34.90 -8.81 17.50
N GLY A 376 33.69 -9.30 17.21
CA GLY A 376 33.29 -10.67 17.55
C GLY A 376 34.14 -11.74 16.86
N ALA A 377 34.38 -11.56 15.56
CA ALA A 377 35.24 -12.46 14.77
C ALA A 377 36.69 -12.48 15.29
N ALA A 378 37.25 -11.31 15.60
CA ALA A 378 38.61 -11.20 16.12
C ALA A 378 38.77 -11.84 17.52
N GLN A 379 37.78 -11.67 18.41
CA GLN A 379 37.82 -12.26 19.75
C GLN A 379 37.71 -13.78 19.73
N SER A 380 36.93 -14.33 18.79
CA SER A 380 36.70 -15.78 18.69
C SER A 380 37.59 -16.48 17.67
N ASN A 381 38.46 -15.74 16.98
CA ASN A 381 39.28 -16.21 15.85
C ASN A 381 38.43 -16.98 14.80
N GLN A 382 37.21 -16.48 14.54
CA GLN A 382 36.23 -17.04 13.62
C GLN A 382 36.13 -16.17 12.35
N PRO A 383 35.70 -16.72 11.20
CA PRO A 383 35.37 -15.91 10.04
C PRO A 383 34.18 -14.98 10.30
N ALA A 384 33.90 -14.09 9.34
CA ALA A 384 32.68 -13.28 9.37
C ALA A 384 31.41 -14.14 9.56
N PRO A 385 30.40 -13.64 10.30
CA PRO A 385 29.16 -14.37 10.50
C PRO A 385 28.40 -14.60 9.19
N SER A 386 27.67 -15.71 9.13
CA SER A 386 26.79 -16.06 8.02
C SER A 386 25.33 -15.83 8.42
N PHE A 387 24.54 -15.29 7.49
CA PHE A 387 23.13 -14.97 7.65
C PHE A 387 22.34 -15.60 6.51
N SER A 388 21.16 -16.13 6.81
CA SER A 388 20.18 -16.40 5.76
C SER A 388 19.38 -15.13 5.57
N LEU A 389 19.24 -14.63 4.34
CA LEU A 389 18.47 -13.40 4.09
C LEU A 389 17.03 -13.53 4.58
N ASN A 390 16.43 -14.72 4.51
CA ASN A 390 15.09 -14.98 5.03
C ASN A 390 14.98 -14.88 6.57
N GLY A 391 16.10 -14.85 7.29
CA GLY A 391 16.17 -14.83 8.76
C GLY A 391 16.60 -13.50 9.37
N VAL A 392 16.75 -12.43 8.57
CA VAL A 392 17.18 -11.10 9.02
C VAL A 392 16.10 -10.04 8.78
N VAL A 393 16.33 -8.82 9.25
CA VAL A 393 15.38 -7.70 9.11
C VAL A 393 15.01 -7.43 7.64
N LYS A 394 13.79 -6.93 7.41
CA LYS A 394 13.22 -6.72 6.06
C LYS A 394 14.13 -5.86 5.17
N GLY A 395 14.76 -4.82 5.74
CA GLY A 395 15.68 -3.98 4.97
C GLY A 395 16.92 -4.73 4.45
N TRP A 396 17.42 -5.75 5.15
CA TRP A 396 18.50 -6.60 4.62
C TRP A 396 18.01 -7.48 3.47
N GLN A 397 16.81 -8.05 3.59
CA GLN A 397 16.19 -8.86 2.53
C GLN A 397 16.05 -8.08 1.22
N LEU A 398 15.68 -6.80 1.30
CA LEU A 398 15.49 -5.94 0.15
C LEU A 398 16.81 -5.36 -0.41
N ALA A 399 17.70 -4.91 0.47
CA ALA A 399 18.87 -4.12 0.05
C ALA A 399 20.11 -4.97 -0.29
N ILE A 400 20.35 -6.09 0.40
CA ILE A 400 21.54 -6.92 0.15
C ILE A 400 21.56 -7.51 -1.27
N PRO A 401 20.42 -7.90 -1.88
CA PRO A 401 20.40 -8.30 -3.27
C PRO A 401 20.95 -7.23 -4.23
N GLN A 402 21.00 -5.95 -3.86
CA GLN A 402 21.62 -4.89 -4.66
C GLN A 402 23.15 -4.84 -4.54
N MET A 403 23.76 -5.69 -3.71
CA MET A 403 25.19 -5.71 -3.41
C MET A 403 25.92 -6.82 -4.17
N ARG A 404 27.24 -6.65 -4.31
CA ARG A 404 28.18 -7.63 -4.88
C ARG A 404 29.23 -8.07 -3.87
N GLU A 405 29.67 -9.31 -3.98
CA GLU A 405 30.76 -9.87 -3.16
C GLU A 405 32.06 -9.05 -3.30
N GLY A 406 32.76 -8.90 -2.17
CA GLY A 406 33.92 -8.05 -2.00
C GLY A 406 33.61 -6.55 -1.94
N GLY A 407 32.33 -6.16 -1.95
CA GLY A 407 31.91 -4.77 -1.87
C GLY A 407 31.64 -4.33 -0.44
N ARG A 408 31.70 -3.02 -0.22
CA ARG A 408 31.37 -2.35 1.03
C ARG A 408 30.31 -1.28 0.82
N TYR A 409 29.27 -1.32 1.64
CA TYR A 409 28.08 -0.52 1.48
C TYR A 409 27.65 0.08 2.82
N LYS A 410 26.99 1.22 2.77
CA LYS A 410 26.30 1.81 3.91
C LYS A 410 24.80 1.77 3.65
N LEU A 411 24.08 1.09 4.51
CA LEU A 411 22.64 0.89 4.43
C LEU A 411 21.97 1.59 5.61
N VAL A 412 21.12 2.58 5.33
CA VAL A 412 20.27 3.23 6.32
C VAL A 412 18.87 2.67 6.19
N LEU A 413 18.34 2.14 7.29
CA LEU A 413 17.02 1.54 7.38
C LEU A 413 16.12 2.39 8.28
N PRO A 414 14.97 2.87 7.79
CA PRO A 414 13.90 3.36 8.66
C PRO A 414 13.41 2.24 9.58
N TYR A 415 12.78 2.62 10.69
CA TYR A 415 12.47 1.68 11.78
C TYR A 415 11.56 0.53 11.34
N ASP A 416 10.62 0.77 10.43
CA ASP A 416 9.66 -0.19 9.87
C ASP A 416 10.34 -1.25 8.97
N LEU A 417 11.49 -0.92 8.36
CA LEU A 417 12.35 -1.89 7.67
C LEU A 417 13.40 -2.54 8.59
N ALA A 418 13.44 -2.14 9.87
CA ALA A 418 14.34 -2.64 10.90
C ALA A 418 13.58 -3.44 11.98
N TYR A 419 13.46 -2.92 13.20
CA TYR A 419 12.85 -3.58 14.36
C TYR A 419 11.52 -2.94 14.83
N GLY A 420 10.97 -2.03 14.04
CA GLY A 420 9.63 -1.50 14.20
C GLY A 420 9.39 -0.69 15.48
N GLU A 421 8.13 -0.62 15.86
CA GLU A 421 7.62 0.11 17.03
C GLU A 421 7.99 -0.53 18.37
N GLN A 422 8.47 -1.78 18.35
CA GLN A 422 8.83 -2.53 19.56
C GLN A 422 10.34 -2.46 19.85
N GLY A 423 11.16 -2.19 18.83
CA GLY A 423 12.60 -2.30 18.93
C GLY A 423 13.05 -3.76 19.13
N ASN A 424 14.28 -3.94 19.60
CA ASN A 424 14.86 -5.24 19.92
C ASN A 424 15.96 -5.09 20.98
N GLN A 425 16.50 -6.17 21.53
CA GLN A 425 17.57 -6.15 22.54
C GLN A 425 18.68 -5.11 22.23
N GLY A 426 18.72 -4.01 22.99
CA GLY A 426 19.70 -2.92 22.81
C GLY A 426 19.36 -1.88 21.73
N ILE A 427 18.24 -2.05 21.02
CA ILE A 427 17.71 -1.19 19.97
C ILE A 427 16.36 -0.63 20.43
N GLN A 428 16.25 0.69 20.51
CA GLN A 428 15.02 1.32 20.99
C GLN A 428 13.87 1.16 19.98
N PRO A 429 12.61 1.25 20.44
CA PRO A 429 11.46 1.47 19.57
C PRO A 429 11.69 2.60 18.56
N TYR A 430 11.21 2.42 17.32
CA TYR A 430 11.27 3.44 16.26
C TYR A 430 12.69 3.87 15.85
N GLU A 431 13.72 3.12 16.22
CA GLU A 431 15.10 3.44 15.93
C GLU A 431 15.43 3.25 14.44
N THR A 432 15.94 4.31 13.80
CA THR A 432 16.54 4.21 12.47
C THR A 432 17.95 3.65 12.61
N LEU A 433 18.27 2.63 11.83
CA LEU A 433 19.54 1.91 11.94
C LEU A 433 20.43 2.18 10.74
N THR A 434 21.73 2.30 11.01
CA THR A 434 22.77 2.40 10.00
C THR A 434 23.65 1.17 10.06
N PHE A 435 23.75 0.46 8.95
CA PHE A 435 24.65 -0.67 8.77
C PHE A 435 25.78 -0.28 7.81
N GLU A 436 27.03 -0.49 8.20
CA GLU A 436 28.15 -0.56 7.27
C GLU A 436 28.48 -2.02 7.03
N ILE A 437 28.23 -2.51 5.81
CA ILE A 437 28.25 -3.93 5.45
C ILE A 437 29.39 -4.18 4.47
N GLU A 438 30.22 -5.18 4.75
CA GLU A 438 31.21 -5.73 3.82
C GLU A 438 30.80 -7.16 3.45
N VAL A 439 30.40 -7.36 2.20
CA VAL A 439 29.95 -8.67 1.71
C VAL A 439 31.18 -9.51 1.38
N ILE A 440 31.41 -10.60 2.11
CA ILE A 440 32.56 -11.48 1.88
C ILE A 440 32.24 -12.50 0.79
N LYS A 441 31.11 -13.19 0.94
CA LYS A 441 30.62 -14.19 -0.04
C LYS A 441 29.12 -14.41 0.10
N SER A 442 28.48 -14.88 -0.95
CA SER A 442 27.10 -15.35 -0.94
C SER A 442 26.97 -16.77 -1.50
N GLY A 443 25.94 -17.48 -1.08
CA GLY A 443 25.68 -18.86 -1.49
C GLY A 443 24.19 -19.16 -1.53
N GLU A 444 23.85 -20.34 -2.08
CA GLU A 444 22.46 -20.80 -2.09
C GLU A 444 21.93 -20.98 -0.65
N PRO A 445 20.61 -20.92 -0.43
CA PRO A 445 20.02 -21.09 0.89
C PRO A 445 20.52 -22.37 1.60
N GLY A 446 21.01 -22.24 2.83
CA GLY A 446 21.55 -23.34 3.62
C GLY A 446 23.00 -23.75 3.29
N SER A 447 23.65 -23.08 2.34
CA SER A 447 25.05 -23.37 1.99
C SER A 447 26.08 -22.75 2.93
N LEU A 448 25.74 -21.64 3.61
CA LEU A 448 26.65 -20.95 4.53
C LEU A 448 26.16 -20.95 5.98
N VAL A 449 24.85 -21.10 6.20
CA VAL A 449 24.25 -21.24 7.52
C VAL A 449 23.98 -22.74 7.76
N GLN A 450 24.91 -23.43 8.43
CA GLN A 450 24.72 -24.85 8.73
C GLN A 450 23.63 -25.06 9.78
N PRO A 451 22.68 -25.98 9.57
CA PRO A 451 21.74 -26.40 10.59
C PRO A 451 22.49 -26.95 11.81
N ARG A 452 22.01 -26.60 13.01
CA ARG A 452 22.59 -26.97 14.32
C ARG A 452 22.86 -28.48 14.50
N GLN A 453 22.28 -29.34 13.65
CA GLN A 453 22.45 -30.80 13.67
C GLN A 453 23.84 -31.28 13.21
N GLN A 454 24.56 -30.55 12.36
CA GLN A 454 25.87 -31.01 11.85
C GLN A 454 27.03 -30.78 12.83
N GLN A 455 26.91 -29.83 13.77
CA GLN A 455 27.93 -29.63 14.81
C GLN A 455 27.94 -30.76 15.87
N GLN A 456 26.86 -31.53 16.00
CA GLN A 456 26.79 -32.67 16.93
C GLN A 456 27.45 -33.96 16.38
N GLN A 457 27.83 -33.99 15.10
CA GLN A 457 28.39 -35.21 14.46
C GLN A 457 29.93 -35.29 14.49
N GLN A 458 30.62 -34.47 15.28
CA GLN A 458 32.09 -34.49 15.35
C GLN A 458 32.70 -35.26 16.52
N PHE A 459 31.92 -35.91 17.39
CA PHE A 459 32.51 -36.89 18.31
C PHE A 459 32.62 -38.24 17.61
N THR A 460 33.85 -38.74 17.44
CA THR A 460 34.05 -40.11 16.96
C THR A 460 33.44 -41.12 17.94
N GLU A 461 33.10 -42.33 17.48
CA GLU A 461 32.61 -43.40 18.38
C GLU A 461 33.53 -43.62 19.58
N GLU A 462 34.84 -43.44 19.37
CA GLU A 462 35.86 -43.57 20.41
C GLU A 462 35.79 -42.43 21.44
N GLN A 463 35.53 -41.19 21.01
CA GLN A 463 35.33 -40.06 21.91
C GLN A 463 34.03 -40.17 22.70
N MET A 464 32.95 -40.66 22.07
CA MET A 464 31.68 -40.94 22.76
C MET A 464 31.84 -42.04 23.80
N LYS A 465 32.60 -43.09 23.49
CA LYS A 465 32.91 -44.18 24.43
C LYS A 465 33.74 -43.68 25.62
N GLN A 466 34.76 -42.85 25.38
CA GLN A 466 35.56 -42.26 26.45
C GLN A 466 34.74 -41.34 27.36
N LEU A 467 33.82 -40.55 26.79
CA LEU A 467 32.92 -39.70 27.56
C LEU A 467 31.94 -40.52 28.40
N GLN A 468 31.38 -41.60 27.85
CA GLN A 468 30.52 -42.53 28.59
C GLN A 468 31.26 -43.22 29.74
N GLU A 469 32.50 -43.67 29.51
CA GLU A 469 33.33 -44.28 30.56
C GLU A 469 33.69 -43.26 31.67
N GLN A 470 33.92 -41.99 31.32
CA GLN A 470 34.13 -40.92 32.30
C GLN A 470 32.87 -40.63 33.13
N LEU A 471 31.71 -40.55 32.49
CA LEU A 471 30.44 -40.31 33.18
C LEU A 471 30.06 -41.47 34.10
N GLN A 472 30.30 -42.71 33.69
CA GLN A 472 30.07 -43.89 34.52
C GLN A 472 31.01 -43.96 35.73
N LYS A 473 32.29 -43.58 35.57
CA LYS A 473 33.21 -43.46 36.71
C LYS A 473 32.77 -42.38 37.70
N GLN A 474 32.34 -41.22 37.22
CA GLN A 474 31.84 -40.14 38.07
C GLN A 474 30.55 -40.52 38.81
N GLN A 475 29.65 -41.27 38.16
CA GLN A 475 28.45 -41.79 38.82
C GLN A 475 28.79 -42.86 39.88
N GLY A 476 29.73 -43.77 39.60
CA GLY A 476 30.19 -44.75 40.58
C GLY A 476 30.94 -44.14 41.77
N GLU A 477 31.66 -43.04 41.56
CA GLU A 477 32.34 -42.29 42.64
C GLU A 477 31.36 -41.49 43.50
N MET A 478 30.25 -41.00 42.93
CA MET A 478 29.16 -40.35 43.69
C MET A 478 28.31 -41.34 44.49
N GLU A 479 28.20 -42.61 44.06
CA GLU A 479 27.46 -43.64 44.80
C GLU A 479 28.27 -44.28 45.95
N GLN A 480 29.57 -44.00 46.05
CA GLN A 480 30.46 -44.48 47.12
C GLN A 480 30.84 -43.40 48.16
N GLN A 481 30.35 -42.17 47.99
CA GLN A 481 30.35 -41.12 49.02
C GLN A 481 28.99 -41.05 49.70
#